data_AF-A0A1C4G9C1-F1
#
_entry.id   AF-A0A1C4G9C1-F1
#
_cell.length_a   1.000
_cell.length_b   1.000
_cell.length_c   1.000
_cell.angle_alpha   90.00
_cell.angle_beta   90.00
_cell.angle_gamma   90.00
#
_symmetry.space_group_name_H-M   'P 1'
#
loop_
_entity.id
_entity.type
_entity.pdbx_description
1 polymer ?
#
loop_
_entity_poly.entity_id
_entity_poly.type
_entity_poly.pdbx_seq_one_letter_code
_entity_poly.pdbx_strand_id
1 'polypeptide(L)'
;MTDLISRNESALDTWIANVASSKEQITITSYDLPHTPLEGYLWNAENLRNRVSWSAVYNTGAQLQDGYDRASATYYNYDVHGNVKELLQKFNSGITGDNSTLGHYKKIAYNYDMISGKVNTVSFNPGQPGLLPSL
;
A
#
# COMPACT_ATOMS: atom_id res chain seq x y z
N MET A 1 -28.67 -11.19 2.64
CA MET A 1 -28.70 -11.57 1.21
C MET A 1 -29.39 -12.93 1.08
N THR A 2 -30.19 -13.15 0.04
CA THR A 2 -30.90 -14.42 -0.22
C THR A 2 -30.48 -15.01 -1.58
N ASP A 3 -30.69 -16.32 -1.80
CA ASP A 3 -30.37 -17.00 -3.07
C ASP A 3 -31.18 -16.46 -4.27
N LEU A 4 -32.39 -15.94 -4.02
CA LEU A 4 -33.19 -15.29 -5.06
C LEU A 4 -32.56 -13.96 -5.55
N ILE A 5 -31.96 -13.21 -4.63
CA ILE A 5 -31.27 -11.94 -4.94
C ILE A 5 -29.95 -12.22 -5.70
N SER A 6 -29.20 -13.27 -5.32
CA SER A 6 -27.90 -13.57 -5.93
C SER A 6 -27.97 -14.06 -7.37
N ARG A 7 -29.11 -14.65 -7.77
CA ARG A 7 -29.32 -15.24 -9.12
C ARG A 7 -29.95 -14.28 -10.12
N ASN A 8 -30.34 -13.08 -9.70
CA ASN A 8 -30.92 -12.06 -10.56
C ASN A 8 -30.00 -10.84 -10.60
N GLU A 9 -29.46 -10.52 -11.76
CA GLU A 9 -28.49 -9.43 -11.98
C GLU A 9 -28.99 -8.09 -11.43
N SER A 10 -30.22 -7.68 -11.78
CA SER A 10 -30.79 -6.40 -11.35
C SER A 10 -31.03 -6.34 -9.83
N ALA A 11 -31.48 -7.45 -9.24
CA ALA A 11 -31.68 -7.54 -7.80
C ALA A 11 -30.34 -7.54 -7.04
N LEU A 12 -29.34 -8.22 -7.58
CA LEU A 12 -27.98 -8.26 -7.05
C LEU A 12 -27.34 -6.87 -7.11
N ASP A 13 -27.43 -6.17 -8.23
CA ASP A 13 -26.91 -4.81 -8.40
C ASP A 13 -27.55 -3.84 -7.40
N THR A 14 -28.87 -3.90 -7.26
CA THR A 14 -29.61 -3.08 -6.28
C THR A 14 -29.15 -3.39 -4.86
N TRP A 15 -28.97 -4.67 -4.53
CA TRP A 15 -28.47 -5.08 -3.22
C TRP A 15 -27.05 -4.56 -2.96
N ILE A 16 -26.13 -4.70 -3.93
CA ILE A 16 -24.74 -4.21 -3.84
C ILE A 16 -24.69 -2.69 -3.64
N ALA A 17 -25.53 -1.95 -4.37
CA ALA A 17 -25.61 -0.50 -4.25
C ALA A 17 -26.11 -0.07 -2.86
N ASN A 18 -27.13 -0.75 -2.32
CA ASN A 18 -27.70 -0.43 -1.01
C ASN A 18 -26.72 -0.70 0.15
N VAL A 19 -25.83 -1.67 0.02
CA VAL A 19 -24.82 -2.00 1.05
C VAL A 19 -23.46 -1.32 0.81
N ALA A 20 -23.35 -0.41 -0.17
CA ALA A 20 -22.08 0.19 -0.55
C ALA A 20 -21.41 0.97 0.60
N SER A 21 -22.21 1.65 1.43
CA SER A 21 -21.72 2.41 2.58
C SER A 21 -21.37 1.53 3.80
N SER A 22 -21.87 0.30 3.87
CA SER A 22 -21.57 -0.66 4.93
C SER A 22 -20.37 -1.56 4.61
N LYS A 23 -19.64 -1.28 3.52
CA LYS A 23 -18.42 -2.01 3.18
C LYS A 23 -17.34 -1.69 4.21
N GLU A 24 -16.72 -2.73 4.74
CA GLU A 24 -15.61 -2.63 5.69
C GLU A 24 -14.44 -3.51 5.23
N GLN A 25 -13.24 -3.25 5.76
CA GLN A 25 -12.02 -4.02 5.50
C GLN A 25 -11.71 -4.19 4.01
N ILE A 26 -11.72 -3.08 3.27
CA ILE A 26 -11.58 -3.07 1.82
C ILE A 26 -10.10 -3.10 1.47
N THR A 27 -9.68 -4.09 0.68
CA THR A 27 -8.33 -4.17 0.12
C THR A 27 -8.34 -3.81 -1.36
N ILE A 28 -7.47 -2.89 -1.77
CA ILE A 28 -7.20 -2.57 -3.17
C ILE A 28 -5.78 -2.99 -3.50
N THR A 29 -5.61 -3.62 -4.65
CA THR A 29 -4.30 -3.99 -5.21
C THR A 29 -4.22 -3.46 -6.63
N SER A 30 -3.20 -2.66 -6.89
CA SER A 30 -2.92 -2.13 -8.22
C SER A 30 -1.69 -2.81 -8.80
N TYR A 31 -1.72 -3.03 -10.10
CA TYR A 31 -0.65 -3.67 -10.86
C TYR A 31 -0.10 -2.70 -11.90
N ASP A 32 1.12 -2.96 -12.39
CA ASP A 32 1.76 -2.36 -13.56
C ASP A 32 2.09 -0.86 -13.52
N LEU A 33 1.31 -0.07 -12.79
CA LEU A 33 1.38 1.38 -12.76
C LEU A 33 1.80 1.89 -11.39
N PRO A 34 2.67 2.91 -11.32
CA PRO A 34 3.08 3.50 -10.06
C PRO A 34 1.93 4.26 -9.39
N HIS A 35 2.04 4.49 -8.08
CA HIS A 35 1.10 5.36 -7.37
C HIS A 35 1.50 6.82 -7.60
N THR A 36 0.90 7.46 -8.60
CA THR A 36 1.32 8.78 -9.11
C THR A 36 1.48 9.88 -8.05
N PRO A 37 0.69 9.96 -6.96
CA PRO A 37 0.92 10.95 -5.90
C PRO A 37 2.25 10.82 -5.13
N LEU A 38 2.94 9.68 -5.17
CA LEU A 38 4.21 9.47 -4.47
C LEU A 38 5.44 9.65 -5.37
N GLU A 39 5.26 9.48 -6.69
CA GLU A 39 6.33 9.52 -7.68
C GLU A 39 6.98 10.90 -7.76
N GLY A 40 8.31 10.94 -7.78
CA GLY A 40 9.10 12.17 -7.84
C GLY A 40 9.19 12.96 -6.51
N TYR A 41 8.49 12.52 -5.47
CA TYR A 41 8.51 13.19 -4.16
C TYR A 41 9.17 12.32 -3.07
N LEU A 42 8.60 11.16 -2.75
CA LEU A 42 9.11 10.27 -1.69
C LEU A 42 9.75 9.00 -2.25
N TRP A 43 9.40 8.68 -3.48
CA TRP A 43 9.60 7.39 -4.08
C TRP A 43 9.61 7.53 -5.59
N ASN A 44 10.25 6.57 -6.27
CA ASN A 44 10.05 6.34 -7.69
C ASN A 44 9.99 4.83 -7.92
N ALA A 45 8.84 4.32 -8.31
CA ALA A 45 8.63 2.89 -8.48
C ALA A 45 9.11 2.42 -9.86
N GLU A 46 9.90 1.35 -9.89
CA GLU A 46 10.52 0.81 -11.09
C GLU A 46 10.14 -0.66 -11.29
N ASN A 47 10.26 -1.13 -12.54
CA ASN A 47 10.10 -2.55 -12.92
C ASN A 47 8.74 -3.19 -12.53
N LEU A 48 7.65 -2.43 -12.70
CA LEU A 48 6.31 -2.82 -12.25
C LEU A 48 5.53 -3.77 -13.18
N ARG A 49 6.03 -4.04 -14.39
CA ARG A 49 5.30 -4.86 -15.38
C ARG A 49 5.03 -6.28 -14.85
N ASN A 50 3.77 -6.69 -14.88
CA ASN A 50 3.22 -7.92 -14.33
C ASN A 50 3.55 -8.10 -12.84
N ARG A 51 3.53 -7.00 -12.08
CA ARG A 51 3.79 -6.97 -10.63
C ARG A 51 2.74 -6.13 -9.92
N VAL A 52 2.58 -6.42 -8.63
CA VAL A 52 1.81 -5.55 -7.73
C VAL A 52 2.64 -4.29 -7.53
N SER A 53 2.08 -3.14 -7.89
CA SER A 53 2.73 -1.85 -7.66
C SER A 53 2.48 -1.35 -6.24
N TRP A 54 1.24 -1.50 -5.78
CA TRP A 54 0.85 -1.12 -4.44
C TRP A 54 -0.43 -1.82 -4.00
N SER A 55 -0.59 -1.92 -2.69
CA SER A 55 -1.82 -2.38 -2.06
C SER A 55 -2.20 -1.44 -0.92
N ALA A 56 -3.49 -1.18 -0.75
CA ALA A 56 -4.01 -0.37 0.33
C ALA A 56 -5.19 -1.04 1.02
N VAL A 57 -5.31 -0.80 2.33
CA VAL A 57 -6.44 -1.26 3.14
C VAL A 57 -7.19 -0.02 3.66
N TYR A 58 -8.52 -0.09 3.58
CA TYR A 58 -9.46 0.90 4.09
C TYR A 58 -10.39 0.21 5.07
N ASN A 59 -10.65 0.82 6.23
CA ASN A 59 -11.54 0.22 7.22
C ASN A 59 -13.00 0.33 6.79
N THR A 60 -13.37 1.39 6.06
CA THR A 60 -14.76 1.67 5.65
C THR A 60 -14.87 2.13 4.20
N GLY A 61 -16.06 2.00 3.61
CA GLY A 61 -16.38 2.54 2.29
C GLY A 61 -16.24 4.06 2.20
N ALA A 62 -16.49 4.78 3.30
CA ALA A 62 -16.29 6.23 3.36
C ALA A 62 -14.81 6.63 3.22
N GLN A 63 -13.91 5.92 3.91
CA GLN A 63 -12.46 6.12 3.76
C GLN A 63 -11.97 5.84 2.34
N LEU A 64 -12.54 4.81 1.70
CA LEU A 64 -12.23 4.51 0.30
C LEU A 64 -12.64 5.65 -0.63
N GLN A 65 -13.83 6.23 -0.44
CA GLN A 65 -14.30 7.35 -1.27
C GLN A 65 -13.45 8.62 -1.12
N ASP A 66 -12.97 8.91 0.09
CA ASP A 66 -12.02 10.00 0.35
C ASP A 66 -10.65 9.74 -0.32
N GLY A 67 -10.20 8.48 -0.29
CA GLY A 67 -9.02 8.01 -1.03
C GLY A 67 -7.66 8.33 -0.38
N TYR A 68 -7.62 9.24 0.60
CA TYR A 68 -6.40 9.65 1.32
C TYR A 68 -6.27 9.00 2.71
N ASP A 69 -7.38 8.81 3.43
CA ASP A 69 -7.40 8.16 4.75
C ASP A 69 -7.33 6.63 4.68
N ARG A 70 -6.19 6.12 4.19
CA ARG A 70 -5.88 4.68 4.18
C ARG A 70 -5.52 4.22 5.59
N ALA A 71 -6.10 3.11 6.03
CA ALA A 71 -5.70 2.43 7.26
C ALA A 71 -4.23 1.99 7.19
N SER A 72 -3.83 1.43 6.05
CA SER A 72 -2.44 1.20 5.69
C SER A 72 -2.28 1.08 4.17
N ALA A 73 -1.05 1.28 3.68
CA ALA A 73 -0.70 0.93 2.31
C ALA A 73 0.74 0.45 2.21
N THR A 74 1.02 -0.36 1.21
CA THR A 74 2.34 -0.88 0.88
C THR A 74 2.60 -0.60 -0.59
N TYR A 75 3.75 -0.03 -0.89
CA TYR A 75 4.20 0.27 -2.26
C TYR A 75 5.49 -0.51 -2.52
N TYR A 76 5.61 -1.05 -3.72
CA TYR A 76 6.68 -1.93 -4.12
C TYR A 76 7.55 -1.29 -5.18
N ASN A 77 8.85 -1.51 -5.07
CA ASN A 77 9.83 -1.19 -6.10
C ASN A 77 10.69 -2.44 -6.33
N TYR A 78 10.88 -2.78 -7.59
CA TYR A 78 11.54 -4.02 -7.97
C TYR A 78 12.89 -3.76 -8.63
N ASP A 79 13.81 -4.70 -8.45
CA ASP A 79 15.03 -4.74 -9.26
C ASP A 79 14.73 -5.27 -10.68
N VAL A 80 15.75 -5.27 -11.54
CA VAL A 80 15.62 -5.72 -12.94
C VAL A 80 15.35 -7.23 -13.07
N HIS A 81 15.53 -8.01 -12.00
CA HIS A 81 15.20 -9.43 -11.94
C HIS A 81 13.78 -9.68 -11.40
N GLY A 82 13.14 -8.64 -10.88
CA GLY A 82 11.77 -8.68 -10.36
C GLY A 82 11.68 -9.07 -8.89
N ASN A 83 12.79 -9.03 -8.13
CA ASN A 83 12.72 -9.12 -6.67
C ASN A 83 12.39 -7.76 -6.08
N VAL A 84 11.79 -7.74 -4.88
CA VAL A 84 11.52 -6.48 -4.17
C VAL A 84 12.84 -5.87 -3.72
N LYS A 85 13.20 -4.74 -4.32
CA LYS A 85 14.39 -3.95 -4.00
C LYS A 85 14.12 -3.05 -2.80
N GLU A 86 12.97 -2.40 -2.82
CA GLU A 86 12.53 -1.51 -1.74
C GLU A 86 11.01 -1.67 -1.53
N LEU A 87 10.60 -1.48 -0.29
CA LEU A 87 9.20 -1.43 0.13
C LEU A 87 8.94 -0.15 0.91
N LEU A 88 7.86 0.56 0.58
CA LEU A 88 7.39 1.73 1.31
C LEU A 88 6.07 1.38 2.00
N GLN A 89 6.05 1.50 3.33
CA GLN A 89 4.87 1.26 4.14
C GLN A 89 4.28 2.60 4.58
N LYS A 90 2.99 2.83 4.30
CA LYS A 90 2.19 3.92 4.85
C LYS A 90 1.32 3.36 5.96
N PHE A 91 1.35 4.01 7.11
CA PHE A 91 0.42 3.76 8.21
C PHE A 91 -0.61 4.90 8.30
N ASN A 92 -1.68 4.68 9.06
CA ASN A 92 -2.55 5.76 9.46
C ASN A 92 -1.74 6.74 10.35
N SER A 93 -1.86 8.04 10.09
CA SER A 93 -1.13 9.10 10.83
C SER A 93 -1.43 9.09 12.33
N GLY A 94 -2.63 8.65 12.74
CA GLY A 94 -3.00 8.51 14.15
C GLY A 94 -2.24 7.41 14.91
N ILE A 95 -1.61 6.47 14.20
CA ILE A 95 -0.90 5.32 14.81
C ILE A 95 0.58 5.65 15.06
N THR A 96 1.19 6.52 14.26
CA THR A 96 2.65 6.70 14.29
C THR A 96 3.13 7.71 15.32
N GLY A 97 2.24 8.49 15.95
CA GLY A 97 2.60 9.54 16.92
C GLY A 97 3.40 10.72 16.33
N ASP A 98 3.87 10.57 15.10
CA ASP A 98 4.57 11.57 14.29
C ASP A 98 3.58 12.31 13.40
N ASN A 99 3.30 13.57 13.78
CA ASN A 99 2.39 14.49 13.06
C ASN A 99 3.03 15.14 11.83
N SER A 100 4.28 14.78 11.46
CA SER A 100 4.85 15.26 10.22
C SER A 100 4.14 14.63 9.01
N THR A 101 4.13 15.36 7.90
CA THR A 101 3.53 14.92 6.62
C THR A 101 4.05 13.55 6.16
N LEU A 102 5.25 13.15 6.60
CA LEU A 102 5.95 11.94 6.17
C LEU A 102 6.16 10.91 7.27
N GLY A 103 5.86 11.25 8.53
CA GLY A 103 6.16 10.43 9.71
C GLY A 103 5.50 9.06 9.72
N HIS A 104 4.41 8.95 8.99
CA HIS A 104 3.63 7.74 8.81
C HIS A 104 4.10 6.86 7.64
N TYR A 105 5.14 7.27 6.92
CA TYR A 105 5.81 6.44 5.92
C TYR A 105 7.08 5.82 6.51
N LYS A 106 7.30 4.53 6.23
CA LYS A 106 8.51 3.78 6.61
C LYS A 106 9.04 3.05 5.39
N LYS A 107 10.29 3.30 5.04
CA LYS A 107 10.99 2.66 3.93
C LYS A 107 11.79 1.46 4.43
N ILE A 108 11.75 0.37 3.69
CA ILE A 108 12.58 -0.82 3.90
C ILE A 108 13.32 -1.08 2.60
N ALA A 109 14.66 -1.15 2.64
CA ALA A 109 15.48 -1.48 1.49
C ALA A 109 16.18 -2.81 1.68
N TYR A 110 16.20 -3.61 0.63
CA TYR A 110 16.83 -4.93 0.59
C TYR A 110 18.06 -4.88 -0.31
N ASN A 111 19.21 -5.26 0.24
CA ASN A 111 20.43 -5.43 -0.55
C ASN A 111 20.55 -6.89 -0.98
N TYR A 112 20.05 -7.17 -2.18
CA TYR A 112 20.07 -8.50 -2.77
C TYR A 112 21.34 -8.71 -3.58
N ASP A 113 22.06 -9.80 -3.33
CA ASP A 113 23.17 -10.25 -4.14
C ASP A 113 22.70 -11.29 -5.14
N MET A 114 22.74 -10.93 -6.42
CA MET A 114 22.31 -11.75 -7.53
C MET A 114 23.19 -12.98 -7.76
N ILE A 115 24.45 -12.97 -7.35
CA ILE A 115 25.37 -14.09 -7.56
C ILE A 115 25.05 -15.20 -6.55
N SER A 116 24.84 -14.83 -5.28
CA SER A 116 24.54 -15.80 -4.22
C SER A 116 23.06 -16.11 -4.07
N GLY A 117 22.18 -15.27 -4.60
CA GLY A 117 20.73 -15.39 -4.46
C GLY A 117 20.21 -15.01 -3.06
N LYS A 118 20.99 -14.26 -2.26
CA LYS A 118 20.68 -13.95 -0.87
C LYS A 118 20.49 -12.45 -0.64
N VAL A 119 19.70 -12.11 0.38
CA VAL A 119 19.66 -10.76 0.95
C VAL A 119 20.79 -10.63 1.96
N ASN A 120 21.74 -9.75 1.70
CA ASN A 120 22.88 -9.51 2.58
C ASN A 120 22.53 -8.53 3.70
N THR A 121 21.71 -7.51 3.41
CA THR A 121 21.31 -6.51 4.40
C THR A 121 19.87 -6.06 4.21
N VAL A 122 19.22 -5.74 5.32
CA VAL A 122 17.92 -5.06 5.36
C VAL A 122 18.10 -3.73 6.09
N SER A 123 17.70 -2.63 5.47
CA SER A 123 17.84 -1.30 6.05
C SER A 123 16.47 -0.66 6.25
N PHE A 124 16.23 -0.14 7.46
CA PHE A 124 15.02 0.59 7.81
C PHE A 124 15.27 2.09 7.72
N ASN A 125 14.43 2.79 6.95
CA ASN A 125 14.54 4.22 6.64
C ASN A 125 15.95 4.67 6.21
N PRO A 126 16.60 3.97 5.27
CA PRO A 126 17.93 4.36 4.81
C PRO A 126 17.92 5.79 4.23
N GLY A 127 18.93 6.58 4.59
CA GLY A 127 19.05 7.97 4.14
C GLY A 127 18.22 8.98 4.93
N GLN A 128 17.38 8.54 5.89
CA GLN A 128 16.76 9.43 6.87
C GLN A 128 17.58 9.43 8.17
N PRO A 129 17.86 10.60 8.79
CA PRO A 129 18.46 10.64 10.11
C PRO A 129 17.61 9.83 11.09
N GLY A 130 18.21 8.82 11.72
CA GLY A 130 17.55 8.06 12.76
C GLY A 130 17.22 8.99 13.92
N LEU A 131 15.93 9.21 14.18
CA LEU A 131 15.48 9.79 15.45
C LEU A 131 15.76 8.75 16.54
N LEU A 132 17.00 8.69 17.02
CA LEU A 132 17.29 8.05 18.29
C LEU A 132 16.49 8.80 19.35
N PRO A 133 15.69 8.12 20.20
CA PRO A 133 15.12 8.78 21.35
C PRO A 133 16.29 9.29 22.20
N SER A 134 16.31 10.59 22.49
CA SER A 134 17.14 11.10 23.57
C SER A 134 16.73 10.39 24.86
N LEU A 135 17.66 9.61 25.42
CA LEU A 135 17.55 9.05 26.77
C LEU A 135 17.53 10.15 27.82
#